data_AF-G8M0G4-F1
#
_entry.id   AF-G8M0G4-F1
#
_cell.length_a   1.000
_cell.length_b   1.000
_cell.length_c   1.000
_cell.angle_alpha   90.00
_cell.angle_beta   90.00
_cell.angle_gamma   90.00
#
_symmetry.space_group_name_H-M   'P 1'
#
loop_
_entity.id
_entity.type
_entity.pdbx_description
1 polymer ?
#
loop_
_entity_poly.entity_id
_entity_poly.type
_entity_poly.pdbx_seq_one_letter_code
_entity_poly.pdbx_strand_id
1 'polypeptide(L)'
;MEIVLTVYFAVIGLIIGSFLNVCIYRIPKGENIAYPPSHCGSCGHRLHAFDLVPVFSWLFLKGKCRYCGSKISPRYAMVELMTGIVFAILFKAFGISLDFFASAFLMSILIPVFFIDLDHRIIPDEIVVTGLVAGIVIIVCNVFFPLDIYRGGQWWEPILGMIAGSGTLLAIGLIAAKIYKTDEVMGGGDIKIFAPIGIFLGWKMTFLALFISIIVAGVTSFILIILKIKDRRSTIPFGPFIVVGTFITYLFGWDILGMYIDTLLSRM
;
A
#
# COMPACT_ATOMS: atom_id res chain seq x y z
N MET A 1 -18.44 10.15 -20.46
CA MET A 1 -17.54 10.97 -19.63
C MET A 1 -16.82 10.13 -18.57
N GLU A 2 -17.52 9.30 -17.81
CA GLU A 2 -16.95 8.44 -16.77
C GLU A 2 -15.84 7.49 -17.26
N ILE A 3 -16.03 6.80 -18.39
CA ILE A 3 -15.01 5.92 -18.98
C ILE A 3 -13.73 6.70 -19.30
N VAL A 4 -13.88 7.92 -19.87
CA VAL A 4 -12.74 8.77 -20.23
C VAL A 4 -11.96 9.18 -18.98
N LEU A 5 -12.65 9.57 -17.90
CA LEU A 5 -12.02 9.93 -16.64
C LEU A 5 -11.36 8.71 -15.96
N THR A 6 -12.00 7.54 -16.04
CA THR A 6 -11.41 6.28 -15.52
C THR A 6 -10.10 5.98 -16.23
N VAL A 7 -10.08 6.06 -17.57
CA VAL A 7 -8.86 5.86 -18.36
C VAL A 7 -7.82 6.93 -18.03
N TYR A 8 -8.23 8.19 -17.87
CA TYR A 8 -7.34 9.28 -17.48
C TYR A 8 -6.64 9.02 -16.14
N PHE A 9 -7.39 8.66 -15.08
CA PHE A 9 -6.79 8.35 -13.78
C PHE A 9 -6.00 7.04 -13.79
N ALA A 10 -6.39 6.06 -14.62
CA ALA A 10 -5.57 4.87 -14.84
C ALA A 10 -4.21 5.24 -15.43
N VAL A 11 -4.17 6.14 -16.42
CA VAL A 11 -2.91 6.63 -17.03
C VAL A 11 -2.07 7.40 -16.00
N ILE A 12 -2.68 8.23 -15.15
CA ILE A 12 -1.97 8.86 -14.03
C ILE A 12 -1.36 7.80 -13.11
N GLY A 13 -2.14 6.76 -12.76
CA GLY A 13 -1.65 5.64 -11.95
C GLY A 13 -0.48 4.90 -12.61
N LEU A 14 -0.49 4.71 -13.94
CA LEU A 14 0.64 4.13 -14.67
C LEU A 14 1.90 5.01 -14.55
N ILE A 15 1.77 6.34 -14.69
CA ILE A 15 2.88 7.30 -14.57
C ILE A 15 3.44 7.28 -13.15
N ILE A 16 2.56 7.33 -12.14
CA ILE A 16 2.96 7.22 -10.73
C ILE A 16 3.66 5.88 -10.50
N GLY A 17 3.10 4.76 -10.99
CA GLY A 17 3.70 3.44 -10.87
C GLY A 17 5.12 3.35 -11.44
N SER A 18 5.40 4.10 -12.51
CA SER A 18 6.76 4.19 -13.07
C SER A 18 7.74 4.88 -12.12
N PHE A 19 7.31 5.94 -11.44
CA PHE A 19 8.06 6.55 -10.35
C PHE A 19 8.20 5.61 -9.14
N LEU A 20 7.14 4.86 -8.79
CA LEU A 20 7.18 3.91 -7.67
C LEU A 20 8.23 2.80 -7.88
N ASN A 21 8.50 2.38 -9.12
CA ASN A 21 9.61 1.48 -9.42
C ASN A 21 10.97 2.03 -8.96
N VAL A 22 11.19 3.34 -9.11
CA VAL A 22 12.40 4.01 -8.62
C VAL A 22 12.45 3.96 -7.11
N CYS A 23 11.34 4.26 -6.43
CA CYS A 23 11.24 4.20 -4.97
C CYS A 23 11.52 2.78 -4.44
N ILE A 24 10.90 1.76 -5.04
CA ILE A 24 11.09 0.35 -4.68
C ILE A 24 12.56 -0.06 -4.76
N TYR A 25 13.28 0.40 -5.79
CA TYR A 25 14.67 0.03 -6.00
C TYR A 25 15.67 0.81 -5.13
N ARG A 26 15.45 2.12 -4.95
CA ARG A 26 16.43 3.03 -4.35
C ARG A 26 16.31 3.21 -2.85
N ILE A 27 15.08 3.27 -2.32
CA ILE A 27 14.83 3.53 -0.89
C ILE A 27 15.52 2.47 -0.01
N PRO A 28 15.39 1.15 -0.27
CA PRO A 28 16.03 0.13 0.57
C PRO A 28 17.57 0.21 0.58
N LYS A 29 18.15 0.88 -0.42
CA LYS A 29 19.60 1.05 -0.56
C LYS A 29 20.11 2.39 0.00
N GLY A 30 19.21 3.25 0.49
CA GLY A 30 19.56 4.63 0.87
C GLY A 30 20.01 5.49 -0.31
N GLU A 31 19.66 5.11 -1.54
CA GLU A 31 19.99 5.88 -2.74
C GLU A 31 19.01 7.05 -2.92
N ASN A 32 19.47 8.15 -3.51
CA ASN A 32 18.64 9.31 -3.76
C ASN A 32 17.61 9.04 -4.89
N ILE A 33 16.34 9.32 -4.63
CA ILE A 33 15.23 9.05 -5.57
C ILE A 33 15.20 10.01 -6.78
N ALA A 34 15.76 11.21 -6.65
CA ALA A 34 15.76 12.25 -7.69
C ALA A 34 17.04 12.25 -8.54
N TYR A 35 18.19 11.89 -7.95
CA TYR A 35 19.49 11.92 -8.61
C TYR A 35 20.30 10.65 -8.34
N PRO A 36 20.99 10.06 -9.34
CA PRO A 36 21.01 10.43 -10.76
C PRO A 36 19.68 10.11 -11.46
N PRO A 37 19.41 10.67 -12.66
CA PRO A 37 18.25 10.28 -13.47
C PRO A 37 18.18 8.76 -13.72
N SER A 38 17.00 8.29 -14.11
CA SER A 38 16.79 6.88 -14.49
C SER A 38 17.78 6.45 -15.57
N HIS A 39 18.43 5.32 -15.33
CA HIS A 39 19.48 4.79 -16.21
C HIS A 39 19.37 3.27 -16.32
N CYS A 40 19.90 2.70 -17.39
CA CYS A 40 19.98 1.26 -17.56
C CYS A 40 21.00 0.66 -16.60
N GLY A 41 20.60 -0.32 -15.78
CA GLY A 41 21.50 -1.00 -14.83
C GLY A 41 22.62 -1.84 -15.47
N SER A 42 22.57 -2.10 -16.78
CA SER A 42 23.62 -2.86 -17.48
C SER A 42 24.64 -1.98 -18.19
N CYS A 43 24.21 -0.96 -18.93
CA CYS A 43 25.11 -0.10 -19.70
C CYS A 43 25.30 1.29 -19.10
N GLY A 44 24.58 1.66 -18.04
CA GLY A 44 24.64 2.99 -17.42
C GLY A 44 24.02 4.10 -18.27
N HIS A 45 23.50 3.81 -19.46
CA HIS A 45 22.92 4.83 -20.33
C HIS A 45 21.71 5.50 -19.66
N ARG A 46 21.68 6.83 -19.70
CA ARG A 46 20.57 7.63 -19.19
C ARG A 46 19.33 7.40 -20.06
N LEU A 47 18.21 7.02 -19.44
CA LEU A 47 16.97 6.76 -20.15
C LEU A 47 16.26 8.08 -20.50
N HIS A 48 15.73 8.16 -21.72
CA HIS A 48 14.93 9.30 -22.17
C HIS A 48 13.45 9.11 -21.79
N ALA A 49 12.64 10.18 -21.86
CA ALA A 49 11.22 10.12 -21.51
C ALA A 49 10.44 9.03 -22.29
N PHE A 50 10.79 8.80 -23.55
CA PHE A 50 10.18 7.74 -24.36
C PHE A 50 10.53 6.31 -23.90
N ASP A 51 11.65 6.12 -23.20
CA ASP A 51 12.03 4.85 -22.60
C ASP A 51 11.29 4.60 -21.27
N LEU A 52 10.72 5.66 -20.69
CA LEU A 52 9.97 5.65 -19.42
C LEU A 52 8.45 5.70 -19.62
N VAL A 53 7.94 5.57 -20.86
CA VAL A 53 6.49 5.50 -21.11
C VAL A 53 5.96 4.22 -20.46
N PRO A 54 5.12 4.32 -19.40
CA PRO A 54 4.76 3.16 -18.58
C PRO A 54 4.11 2.05 -19.39
N VAL A 55 4.47 0.79 -19.10
CA VAL A 55 4.00 -0.46 -19.72
C VAL A 55 4.35 -0.59 -21.21
N PHE A 56 4.08 0.44 -22.01
CA PHE A 56 4.30 0.48 -23.44
C PHE A 56 5.78 0.42 -23.81
N SER A 57 6.67 1.12 -23.10
CA SER A 57 8.12 1.05 -23.40
C SER A 57 8.62 -0.38 -23.25
N TRP A 58 8.20 -1.10 -22.20
CA TRP A 58 8.54 -2.49 -21.98
C TRP A 58 7.95 -3.42 -23.05
N LEU A 59 6.66 -3.25 -23.40
CA LEU A 59 6.00 -4.05 -24.43
C LEU A 59 6.64 -3.89 -25.82
N PHE A 60 6.86 -2.66 -26.26
CA PHE A 60 7.42 -2.38 -27.59
C PHE A 60 8.90 -2.77 -27.69
N LEU A 61 9.67 -2.62 -26.61
CA LEU A 61 11.06 -3.08 -26.56
C LEU A 61 11.18 -4.57 -26.24
N LYS A 62 10.06 -5.31 -26.10
CA LYS A 62 10.01 -6.73 -25.76
C LYS A 62 10.81 -7.07 -24.50
N GLY A 63 10.72 -6.20 -23.50
CA GLY A 63 11.44 -6.30 -22.23
C GLY A 63 12.97 -6.21 -22.39
N LYS A 64 13.46 -5.42 -23.34
CA LYS A 64 14.90 -5.19 -23.53
C LYS A 64 15.24 -3.70 -23.49
N CYS A 65 16.46 -3.38 -23.09
CA CYS A 65 16.99 -2.03 -23.20
C CYS A 65 17.17 -1.65 -24.68
N ARG A 66 16.72 -0.45 -25.05
CA ARG A 66 16.85 0.09 -26.42
C ARG A 66 18.32 0.17 -26.89
N TYR A 67 19.24 0.47 -25.97
CA TYR A 67 20.63 0.79 -26.31
C TYR A 67 21.56 -0.42 -26.27
N CYS A 68 21.44 -1.29 -25.27
CA CYS A 68 22.34 -2.44 -25.08
C CYS A 68 21.66 -3.81 -25.24
N GLY A 69 20.34 -3.85 -25.42
CA GLY A 69 19.59 -5.10 -25.59
C GLY A 69 19.48 -5.98 -24.34
N SER A 70 19.98 -5.53 -23.18
CA SER A 70 19.87 -6.28 -21.93
C SER A 70 18.42 -6.44 -21.49
N LYS A 71 18.08 -7.53 -20.80
CA LYS A 71 16.71 -7.82 -20.38
C LYS A 71 16.29 -6.89 -19.24
N ILE A 72 15.09 -6.31 -19.35
CA ILE A 72 14.41 -5.53 -18.33
C ILE A 72 13.36 -6.43 -17.66
N SER A 73 13.37 -6.48 -16.33
CA SER A 73 12.45 -7.33 -15.56
C SER A 73 10.97 -6.98 -15.87
N PRO A 74 10.09 -7.97 -16.10
CA PRO A 74 8.65 -7.74 -16.24
C PRO A 74 8.02 -7.05 -15.02
N ARG A 75 8.70 -7.11 -13.86
CA ARG A 75 8.26 -6.47 -12.61
C ARG A 75 7.99 -4.98 -12.78
N TYR A 76 8.78 -4.26 -13.59
CA TYR A 76 8.58 -2.84 -13.84
C TYR A 76 7.19 -2.56 -14.43
N ALA A 77 6.86 -3.26 -15.52
CA ALA A 77 5.56 -3.16 -16.18
C ALA A 77 4.42 -3.65 -15.27
N MET A 78 4.67 -4.66 -14.42
CA MET A 78 3.68 -5.16 -13.47
C MET A 78 3.33 -4.12 -12.40
N VAL A 79 4.33 -3.44 -11.82
CA VAL A 79 4.11 -2.38 -10.82
C VAL A 79 3.33 -1.22 -11.44
N GLU A 80 3.71 -0.81 -12.65
CA GLU A 80 3.02 0.25 -13.40
C GLU A 80 1.56 -0.12 -13.64
N LEU A 81 1.31 -1.29 -14.24
CA LEU A 81 -0.04 -1.76 -14.54
C LEU A 81 -0.89 -1.92 -13.28
N MET A 82 -0.34 -2.49 -12.21
CA MET A 82 -1.03 -2.65 -10.93
C MET A 82 -1.43 -1.29 -10.34
N THR A 83 -0.54 -0.30 -10.39
CA THR A 83 -0.84 1.06 -9.90
C THR A 83 -1.94 1.71 -10.75
N GLY A 84 -1.88 1.58 -12.08
CA GLY A 84 -2.94 2.06 -12.98
C GLY A 84 -4.30 1.41 -12.71
N ILE A 85 -4.34 0.10 -12.47
CA ILE A 85 -5.56 -0.63 -12.12
C ILE A 85 -6.11 -0.17 -10.77
N VAL A 86 -5.26 -0.02 -9.75
CA VAL A 86 -5.66 0.47 -8.43
C VAL A 86 -6.30 1.86 -8.56
N PHE A 87 -5.68 2.78 -9.30
CA PHE A 87 -6.24 4.12 -9.53
C PHE A 87 -7.58 4.08 -10.26
N ALA A 88 -7.72 3.22 -11.27
CA ALA A 88 -8.99 3.03 -11.98
C ALA A 88 -10.11 2.52 -11.06
N ILE A 89 -9.80 1.55 -10.19
CA ILE A 89 -10.76 0.98 -9.24
C ILE A 89 -11.15 2.03 -8.20
N LEU A 90 -10.20 2.75 -7.61
CA LEU A 90 -10.46 3.80 -6.63
C LEU A 90 -11.31 4.93 -7.25
N PHE A 91 -11.02 5.34 -8.49
CA PHE A 91 -11.81 6.36 -9.17
C PHE A 91 -13.26 5.89 -9.39
N LYS A 92 -13.46 4.63 -9.78
CA LYS A 92 -14.82 4.08 -9.92
C LYS A 92 -15.56 4.00 -8.59
N ALA A 93 -14.86 3.74 -7.49
CA ALA A 93 -15.46 3.65 -6.17
C ALA A 93 -15.86 5.01 -5.59
N PHE A 94 -15.01 6.03 -5.76
CA PHE A 94 -15.13 7.30 -5.04
C PHE A 94 -15.41 8.52 -5.93
N GLY A 95 -15.28 8.39 -7.25
CA GLY A 95 -15.39 9.50 -8.19
C GLY A 95 -14.31 10.58 -7.98
N ILE A 96 -14.60 11.81 -8.37
CA ILE A 96 -13.74 12.97 -8.06
C ILE A 96 -14.11 13.49 -6.67
N SER A 97 -13.50 12.91 -5.64
CA SER A 97 -13.73 13.23 -4.23
C SER A 97 -12.42 13.27 -3.44
N LEU A 98 -12.44 13.79 -2.22
CA LEU A 98 -11.28 13.76 -1.33
C LEU A 98 -10.90 12.33 -0.95
N ASP A 99 -11.87 11.43 -0.78
CA ASP A 99 -11.66 10.00 -0.53
C ASP A 99 -10.87 9.34 -1.67
N PHE A 100 -11.15 9.68 -2.94
CA PHE A 100 -10.35 9.21 -4.07
C PHE A 100 -8.89 9.67 -3.95
N PHE A 101 -8.64 10.96 -3.75
CA PHE A 101 -7.27 11.48 -3.70
C PHE A 101 -6.50 10.96 -2.48
N ALA A 102 -7.15 10.88 -1.32
CA ALA A 102 -6.57 10.34 -0.10
C ALA A 102 -6.22 8.85 -0.25
N SER A 103 -7.14 8.04 -0.76
CA SER A 103 -6.91 6.61 -0.98
C SER A 103 -5.86 6.35 -2.06
N ALA A 104 -5.89 7.09 -3.19
CA ALA A 104 -4.91 6.96 -4.26
C ALA A 104 -3.50 7.34 -3.78
N PHE A 105 -3.39 8.38 -2.95
CA PHE A 105 -2.12 8.77 -2.33
C PHE A 105 -1.62 7.70 -1.36
N LEU A 106 -2.46 7.20 -0.45
CA LEU A 106 -2.07 6.14 0.47
C LEU A 106 -1.63 4.89 -0.28
N MET A 107 -2.37 4.47 -1.30
CA MET A 107 -2.00 3.31 -2.12
C MET A 107 -0.69 3.52 -2.87
N SER A 108 -0.36 4.75 -3.27
CA SER A 108 0.93 5.08 -3.87
C SER A 108 2.10 4.90 -2.90
N ILE A 109 1.86 5.03 -1.59
CA ILE A 109 2.85 4.75 -0.53
C ILE A 109 2.91 3.26 -0.22
N LEU A 110 1.76 2.60 -0.17
CA LEU A 110 1.63 1.19 0.20
C LEU A 110 2.12 0.23 -0.89
N ILE A 111 2.00 0.57 -2.17
CA ILE A 111 2.51 -0.27 -3.26
C ILE A 111 4.04 -0.48 -3.14
N PRO A 112 4.87 0.54 -2.91
CA PRO A 112 6.29 0.35 -2.57
C PRO A 112 6.50 -0.52 -1.34
N VAL A 113 5.73 -0.32 -0.26
CA VAL A 113 5.81 -1.16 0.95
C VAL A 113 5.60 -2.64 0.61
N PHE A 114 4.57 -2.96 -0.18
CA PHE A 114 4.29 -4.32 -0.62
C PHE A 114 5.52 -4.97 -1.26
N PHE A 115 6.16 -4.27 -2.19
CA PHE A 115 7.29 -4.80 -2.95
C PHE A 115 8.60 -4.82 -2.18
N ILE A 116 8.87 -3.80 -1.36
CA ILE A 116 10.08 -3.73 -0.53
C ILE A 116 10.03 -4.78 0.56
N ASP A 117 8.87 -4.98 1.21
CA ASP A 117 8.73 -5.98 2.26
C ASP A 117 8.81 -7.42 1.70
N LEU A 118 8.30 -7.66 0.49
CA LEU A 118 8.50 -8.94 -0.20
C LEU A 118 9.98 -9.27 -0.46
N ASP A 119 10.77 -8.27 -0.87
CA ASP A 119 12.18 -8.48 -1.24
C ASP A 119 13.12 -8.47 -0.03
N HIS A 120 12.90 -7.52 0.88
CA HIS A 120 13.85 -7.16 1.94
C HIS A 120 13.31 -7.39 3.35
N ARG A 121 12.01 -7.66 3.52
CA ARG A 121 11.33 -7.83 4.84
C ARG A 121 11.50 -6.64 5.77
N ILE A 122 11.53 -5.44 5.19
CA ILE A 122 11.62 -4.18 5.91
C ILE A 122 10.57 -3.22 5.39
N ILE A 123 10.16 -2.29 6.24
CA ILE A 123 9.35 -1.13 5.88
C ILE A 123 10.21 0.11 6.15
N PRO A 124 10.69 0.81 5.11
CA PRO A 124 11.55 1.98 5.27
C PRO A 124 10.86 3.13 6.01
N ASP A 125 11.59 3.78 6.91
CA ASP A 125 11.07 4.87 7.73
C ASP A 125 10.72 6.10 6.88
N GLU A 126 11.40 6.32 5.75
CA GLU A 126 11.13 7.40 4.80
C GLU A 126 9.70 7.31 4.24
N ILE A 127 9.23 6.08 3.97
CA ILE A 127 7.89 5.82 3.45
C ILE A 127 6.85 6.07 4.54
N VAL A 128 7.12 5.62 5.78
CA VAL A 128 6.25 5.87 6.93
C VAL A 128 6.12 7.38 7.20
N VAL A 129 7.24 8.10 7.24
CA VAL A 129 7.27 9.55 7.47
C VAL A 129 6.52 10.29 6.37
N THR A 130 6.67 9.89 5.10
CA THR A 130 5.90 10.46 3.99
C THR A 130 4.40 10.29 4.21
N GLY A 131 3.97 9.11 4.64
CA GLY A 131 2.58 8.83 5.01
C GLY A 131 2.09 9.68 6.18
N LEU A 132 2.91 9.88 7.21
CA LEU A 132 2.56 10.69 8.37
C LEU A 132 2.43 12.17 8.03
N VAL A 133 3.36 12.72 7.24
CA VAL A 133 3.31 14.12 6.79
C VAL A 133 2.05 14.36 5.97
N ALA A 134 1.73 13.47 5.04
CA ALA A 134 0.46 13.54 4.31
C ALA A 134 -0.75 13.33 5.22
N GLY A 135 -0.63 12.48 6.24
CA GLY A 135 -1.65 12.27 7.26
C GLY A 135 -1.98 13.55 8.04
N ILE A 136 -0.99 14.40 8.34
CA ILE A 136 -1.23 15.72 8.93
C ILE A 136 -2.08 16.58 7.99
N VAL A 137 -1.80 16.55 6.68
CA VAL A 137 -2.63 17.24 5.69
C VAL A 137 -4.06 16.69 5.68
N ILE A 138 -4.24 15.37 5.73
CA ILE A 138 -5.56 14.74 5.83
C ILE A 138 -6.30 15.17 7.09
N ILE A 139 -5.63 15.23 8.26
CA ILE A 139 -6.22 15.71 9.51
C ILE A 139 -6.74 17.14 9.34
N VAL A 140 -5.92 18.04 8.78
CA VAL A 140 -6.31 19.44 8.56
C VAL A 140 -7.46 19.52 7.55
N CYS A 141 -7.37 18.81 6.43
CA CYS A 141 -8.43 18.78 5.41
C CYS A 141 -9.75 18.27 6.00
N ASN A 142 -9.71 17.22 6.84
CA ASN A 142 -10.89 16.62 7.46
C ASN A 142 -11.66 17.60 8.37
N VAL A 143 -10.98 18.60 8.94
CA VAL A 143 -11.66 19.65 9.74
C VAL A 143 -12.58 20.51 8.88
N PHE A 144 -12.19 20.79 7.63
CA PHE A 144 -12.94 21.67 6.73
C PHE A 144 -13.82 20.91 5.74
N PHE A 145 -13.35 19.75 5.29
CA PHE A 145 -13.97 18.89 4.30
C PHE A 145 -13.90 17.45 4.81
N PRO A 146 -14.86 17.02 5.64
CA PRO A 146 -14.80 15.72 6.27
C PRO A 146 -14.79 14.60 5.22
N LEU A 147 -13.89 13.63 5.38
CA LEU A 147 -13.83 12.49 4.47
C LEU A 147 -15.00 11.54 4.75
N ASP A 148 -15.60 11.00 3.68
CA ASP A 148 -16.76 10.12 3.78
C ASP A 148 -16.40 8.78 4.46
N ILE A 149 -15.14 8.35 4.33
CA ILE A 149 -14.65 7.12 4.96
C ILE A 149 -14.84 7.09 6.48
N TYR A 150 -14.83 8.23 7.16
CA TYR A 150 -14.97 8.28 8.62
C TYR A 150 -16.42 8.11 9.11
N ARG A 151 -17.43 8.15 8.23
CA ARG A 151 -18.89 8.14 8.52
C ARG A 151 -19.25 8.76 9.88
N GLY A 152 -19.38 10.08 9.86
CA GLY A 152 -19.68 10.88 11.05
C GLY A 152 -18.96 12.22 11.05
N GLY A 153 -17.98 12.40 10.16
CA GLY A 153 -17.30 13.68 9.91
C GLY A 153 -16.56 14.24 11.13
N GLN A 154 -16.21 13.38 12.09
CA GLN A 154 -15.56 13.80 13.32
C GLN A 154 -14.09 14.09 13.03
N TRP A 155 -13.64 15.28 13.43
CA TRP A 155 -12.28 15.75 13.18
C TRP A 155 -11.20 14.88 13.85
N TRP A 156 -11.54 14.18 14.93
CA TRP A 156 -10.62 13.35 15.72
C TRP A 156 -10.49 11.91 15.21
N GLU A 157 -11.34 11.47 14.27
CA GLU A 157 -11.32 10.11 13.70
C GLU A 157 -9.94 9.69 13.16
N PRO A 158 -9.20 10.53 12.42
CA PRO A 158 -7.85 10.18 11.96
C PRO A 158 -6.85 9.98 13.11
N ILE A 159 -6.96 10.78 14.18
CA ILE A 159 -6.06 10.69 15.35
C ILE A 159 -6.32 9.39 16.10
N LEU A 160 -7.59 9.06 16.33
CA LEU A 160 -7.94 7.76 16.90
C LEU A 160 -7.57 6.60 15.98
N GLY A 161 -7.65 6.79 14.66
CA GLY A 161 -7.19 5.78 13.71
C GLY A 161 -5.71 5.47 13.83
N MET A 162 -4.86 6.50 13.92
CA MET A 162 -3.43 6.36 14.17
C MET A 162 -3.14 5.58 15.46
N ILE A 163 -3.80 5.97 16.55
CA ILE A 163 -3.64 5.33 17.86
C ILE A 163 -4.18 3.91 17.84
N ALA A 164 -5.32 3.66 17.19
CA ALA A 164 -5.92 2.34 17.07
C ALA A 164 -5.00 1.39 16.29
N GLY A 165 -4.44 1.83 15.15
CA GLY A 165 -3.54 1.02 14.35
C GLY A 165 -2.22 0.73 15.06
N SER A 166 -1.35 1.73 15.14
CA SER A 166 -0.01 1.55 15.72
C SER A 166 -0.04 1.24 17.21
N GLY A 167 -0.95 1.86 17.97
CA GLY A 167 -1.04 1.63 19.42
C GLY A 167 -1.48 0.21 19.75
N THR A 168 -2.41 -0.37 18.98
CA THR A 168 -2.82 -1.78 19.20
C THR A 168 -1.68 -2.73 18.88
N LEU A 169 -1.00 -2.55 17.75
CA LEU A 169 0.12 -3.42 17.39
C LEU A 169 1.31 -3.26 18.32
N LEU A 170 1.59 -2.04 18.78
CA LEU A 170 2.61 -1.78 19.79
C LEU A 170 2.25 -2.46 21.11
N ALA A 171 1.00 -2.35 21.58
CA ALA A 171 0.56 -3.00 22.79
C ALA A 171 0.70 -4.53 22.71
N ILE A 172 0.28 -5.13 21.58
CA ILE A 172 0.47 -6.56 21.32
C ILE A 172 1.96 -6.92 21.34
N GLY A 173 2.79 -6.14 20.64
CA GLY A 173 4.25 -6.35 20.60
C GLY A 173 4.90 -6.31 21.98
N LEU A 174 4.56 -5.31 22.80
CA LEU A 174 5.09 -5.17 24.17
C LEU A 174 4.62 -6.29 25.10
N ILE A 175 3.33 -6.65 25.04
CA ILE A 175 2.78 -7.76 25.84
C ILE A 175 3.44 -9.08 25.44
N ALA A 176 3.56 -9.33 24.14
CA ALA A 176 4.15 -10.55 23.64
C ALA A 176 5.65 -10.62 23.97
N ALA A 177 6.40 -9.53 23.83
CA ALA A 177 7.81 -9.47 24.22
C ALA A 177 7.99 -9.80 25.71
N LYS A 178 7.11 -9.29 26.58
CA LYS A 178 7.12 -9.61 28.01
C LYS A 178 6.81 -11.09 28.31
N ILE A 179 5.89 -11.70 27.57
CA ILE A 179 5.48 -13.10 27.75
C ILE A 179 6.56 -14.06 27.23
N TYR A 180 7.05 -13.83 26.01
CA TYR A 180 7.99 -14.71 25.33
C TYR A 180 9.45 -14.44 25.69
N LYS A 181 9.73 -13.33 26.42
CA LYS A 181 11.08 -12.87 26.78
C LYS A 181 12.00 -12.71 25.56
N THR A 182 11.41 -12.27 24.46
CA THR A 182 12.10 -12.03 23.19
C THR A 182 11.67 -10.67 22.66
N ASP A 183 12.63 -9.88 22.18
CA ASP A 183 12.35 -8.52 21.71
C ASP A 183 11.82 -8.49 20.26
N GLU A 184 11.86 -9.62 19.55
CA GLU A 184 11.51 -9.75 18.13
C GLU A 184 10.16 -10.45 17.87
N VAL A 185 9.16 -10.24 18.73
CA VAL A 185 7.86 -10.91 18.53
C VAL A 185 7.05 -10.29 17.39
N MET A 186 7.27 -9.01 17.09
CA MET A 186 6.53 -8.28 16.06
C MET A 186 7.42 -7.34 15.26
N GLY A 187 7.21 -7.30 13.94
CA GLY A 187 7.94 -6.41 13.04
C GLY A 187 7.68 -4.94 13.38
N GLY A 188 8.72 -4.21 13.80
CA GLY A 188 8.60 -2.78 14.11
C GLY A 188 8.12 -1.93 12.92
N GLY A 189 8.42 -2.36 11.69
CA GLY A 189 7.90 -1.74 10.48
C GLY A 189 6.38 -1.83 10.36
N ASP A 190 5.80 -2.98 10.70
CA ASP A 190 4.35 -3.21 10.64
C ASP A 190 3.62 -2.29 11.62
N ILE A 191 4.17 -2.13 12.84
CA ILE A 191 3.64 -1.21 13.85
C ILE A 191 3.66 0.22 13.29
N LYS A 192 4.77 0.63 12.66
CA LYS A 192 4.96 2.00 12.16
C LYS A 192 4.03 2.33 10.98
N ILE A 193 3.87 1.44 10.01
CA ILE A 193 3.04 1.73 8.81
C ILE A 193 1.55 1.83 9.12
N PHE A 194 1.09 1.18 10.20
CA PHE A 194 -0.31 1.31 10.63
C PHE A 194 -0.66 2.69 11.19
N ALA A 195 0.30 3.56 11.50
CA ALA A 195 0.02 4.93 11.93
C ALA A 195 -0.57 5.75 10.78
N PRO A 196 0.12 5.91 9.63
CA PRO A 196 -0.47 6.61 8.50
C PRO A 196 -1.69 5.88 7.93
N ILE A 197 -1.71 4.55 7.85
CA ILE A 197 -2.93 3.82 7.46
C ILE A 197 -4.10 4.20 8.38
N GLY A 198 -3.84 4.28 9.68
CA GLY A 198 -4.82 4.64 10.67
C GLY A 198 -5.39 6.04 10.48
N ILE A 199 -4.52 7.03 10.20
CA ILE A 199 -4.97 8.39 9.89
C ILE A 199 -5.92 8.38 8.70
N PHE A 200 -5.57 7.68 7.63
CA PHE A 200 -6.33 7.70 6.38
C PHE A 200 -7.66 6.90 6.47
N LEU A 201 -7.71 5.85 7.28
CA LEU A 201 -8.89 4.98 7.42
C LEU A 201 -9.83 5.38 8.58
N GLY A 202 -9.30 5.97 9.66
CA GLY A 202 -10.03 6.14 10.92
C GLY A 202 -10.09 4.83 11.71
N TRP A 203 -10.47 4.89 12.99
CA TRP A 203 -10.24 3.76 13.92
C TRP A 203 -11.05 2.51 13.57
N LYS A 204 -12.32 2.65 13.18
CA LYS A 204 -13.18 1.50 12.83
C LYS A 204 -12.59 0.71 11.65
N MET A 205 -12.22 1.43 10.59
CA MET A 205 -11.64 0.82 9.40
C MET A 205 -10.22 0.33 9.64
N THR A 206 -9.47 0.96 10.54
CA THR A 206 -8.13 0.47 10.90
C THR A 206 -8.20 -0.93 11.53
N PHE A 207 -9.14 -1.16 12.45
CA PHE A 207 -9.35 -2.49 13.03
C PHE A 207 -9.81 -3.50 11.97
N LEU A 208 -10.69 -3.09 11.06
CA LEU A 208 -11.11 -3.97 9.97
C LEU A 208 -9.95 -4.31 9.03
N ALA A 209 -9.14 -3.32 8.64
CA ALA A 209 -7.95 -3.53 7.82
C ALA A 209 -6.96 -4.48 8.49
N LEU A 210 -6.70 -4.31 9.80
CA LEU A 210 -5.87 -5.24 10.57
C LEU A 210 -6.44 -6.66 10.51
N PHE A 211 -7.75 -6.82 10.76
CA PHE A 211 -8.42 -8.11 10.75
C PHE A 211 -8.37 -8.79 9.38
N ILE A 212 -8.69 -8.06 8.30
CA ILE A 212 -8.61 -8.58 6.93
C ILE A 212 -7.16 -8.95 6.59
N SER A 213 -6.18 -8.13 7.00
CA SER A 213 -4.75 -8.44 6.78
C SER A 213 -4.36 -9.77 7.41
N ILE A 214 -4.80 -10.03 8.65
CA ILE A 214 -4.55 -11.30 9.35
C ILE A 214 -5.21 -12.47 8.63
N ILE A 215 -6.46 -12.32 8.17
CA ILE A 215 -7.16 -13.37 7.41
C ILE A 215 -6.43 -13.67 6.11
N VAL A 216 -6.12 -12.66 5.31
CA VAL A 216 -5.44 -12.84 4.02
C VAL A 216 -4.06 -13.46 4.22
N ALA A 217 -3.32 -13.02 5.25
CA ALA A 217 -2.04 -13.62 5.62
C ALA A 217 -2.18 -15.10 6.01
N GLY A 218 -3.16 -15.43 6.85
CA GLY A 218 -3.42 -16.79 7.32
C GLY A 218 -3.83 -17.73 6.18
N VAL A 219 -4.77 -17.31 5.34
CA VAL A 219 -5.22 -18.08 4.16
C VAL A 219 -4.07 -18.30 3.19
N THR A 220 -3.30 -17.25 2.88
CA THR A 220 -2.16 -17.35 1.96
C THR A 220 -1.09 -18.29 2.52
N SER A 221 -0.75 -18.16 3.80
CA SER A 221 0.23 -19.02 4.47
C SER A 221 -0.21 -20.48 4.47
N PHE A 222 -1.50 -20.73 4.75
CA PHE A 222 -2.08 -22.07 4.74
C PHE A 222 -2.00 -22.71 3.34
N ILE A 223 -2.37 -21.97 2.30
CA ILE A 223 -2.28 -22.44 0.90
C ILE A 223 -0.81 -22.76 0.53
N LEU A 224 0.13 -21.87 0.87
CA LEU A 224 1.56 -22.08 0.55
C LEU A 224 2.15 -23.32 1.24
N ILE A 225 1.69 -23.63 2.46
CA ILE A 225 2.10 -24.83 3.21
C ILE A 225 1.49 -26.08 2.58
N ILE A 226 0.20 -26.07 2.20
CA ILE A 226 -0.46 -27.20 1.54
C ILE A 226 0.19 -27.52 0.20
N LEU A 227 0.50 -26.50 -0.59
CA LEU A 227 1.17 -26.65 -1.88
C LEU A 227 2.66 -27.03 -1.74
N LYS A 228 3.17 -27.19 -0.50
CA LYS A 228 4.57 -27.50 -0.19
C LYS A 228 5.57 -26.50 -0.80
N ILE A 229 5.13 -25.28 -1.06
CA ILE A 229 6.00 -24.19 -1.54
C ILE A 229 6.80 -23.62 -0.38
N LYS A 230 6.22 -23.58 0.82
CA LYS A 230 6.89 -23.14 2.05
C LYS A 230 6.68 -24.11 3.20
N ASP A 231 7.70 -24.25 4.03
CA ASP A 231 7.62 -25.00 5.28
C ASP A 231 6.90 -24.21 6.37
N ARG A 232 6.36 -24.92 7.37
CA ARG A 232 5.69 -24.35 8.55
C ARG A 232 6.55 -23.36 9.36
N ARG A 233 7.87 -23.40 9.20
CA ARG A 233 8.82 -22.51 9.88
C ARG A 233 9.23 -21.30 9.02
N SER A 234 8.76 -21.23 7.79
CA SER A 234 9.12 -20.15 6.88
C SER A 234 8.47 -18.86 7.33
N THR A 235 9.27 -17.81 7.49
CA THR A 235 8.75 -16.47 7.73
C THR A 235 8.19 -15.89 6.43
N ILE A 236 7.03 -15.25 6.53
CA ILE A 236 6.37 -14.57 5.43
C ILE A 236 6.23 -13.10 5.84
N PRO A 237 6.70 -12.15 5.00
CA PRO A 237 6.55 -10.73 5.26
C PRO A 237 5.06 -10.37 5.41
N PHE A 238 4.73 -9.57 6.44
CA PHE A 238 3.33 -9.23 6.75
C PHE A 238 2.84 -7.99 5.99
N GLY A 239 3.74 -7.08 5.62
CA GLY A 239 3.46 -5.86 4.87
C GLY A 239 2.59 -6.05 3.63
N PRO A 240 2.84 -7.06 2.75
CA PRO A 240 1.99 -7.32 1.60
C PRO A 240 0.52 -7.54 1.94
N PHE A 241 0.26 -8.20 3.08
CA PHE A 241 -1.10 -8.45 3.55
C PHE A 241 -1.72 -7.21 4.18
N ILE A 242 -0.93 -6.35 4.84
CA ILE A 242 -1.36 -5.03 5.30
C ILE A 242 -1.88 -4.20 4.12
N VAL A 243 -1.14 -4.18 3.02
CA VAL A 243 -1.50 -3.41 1.81
C VAL A 243 -2.79 -3.93 1.19
N VAL A 244 -2.91 -5.25 1.03
CA VAL A 244 -4.13 -5.87 0.48
C VAL A 244 -5.33 -5.66 1.42
N GLY A 245 -5.15 -5.85 2.73
CA GLY A 245 -6.21 -5.63 3.72
C GLY A 245 -6.67 -4.18 3.75
N THR A 246 -5.74 -3.22 3.67
CA THR A 246 -6.05 -1.79 3.59
C THR A 246 -6.84 -1.46 2.32
N PHE A 247 -6.42 -2.00 1.17
CA PHE A 247 -7.12 -1.77 -0.10
C PHE A 247 -8.55 -2.34 -0.09
N ILE A 248 -8.74 -3.56 0.42
CA ILE A 248 -10.06 -4.18 0.55
C ILE A 248 -10.94 -3.36 1.50
N THR A 249 -10.40 -2.94 2.65
CA THR A 249 -11.14 -2.12 3.61
C THR A 249 -11.56 -0.78 3.04
N TYR A 250 -10.71 -0.13 2.24
CA TYR A 250 -11.09 1.12 1.57
C TYR A 250 -12.33 0.94 0.70
N LEU A 251 -12.36 -0.13 -0.10
CA LEU A 251 -13.43 -0.36 -1.07
C LEU A 251 -14.72 -0.89 -0.45
N PHE A 252 -14.61 -1.81 0.50
CA PHE A 252 -15.75 -2.61 0.98
C PHE A 252 -15.93 -2.55 2.49
N GLY A 253 -15.12 -1.78 3.22
CA GLY A 253 -15.05 -1.87 4.68
C GLY A 253 -16.38 -1.57 5.35
N TRP A 254 -17.11 -0.57 4.84
CA TRP A 254 -18.41 -0.23 5.36
C TRP A 254 -19.51 -1.24 5.04
N ASP A 255 -19.46 -1.86 3.86
CA ASP A 255 -20.42 -2.91 3.50
C ASP A 255 -20.18 -4.16 4.36
N ILE A 256 -18.92 -4.50 4.61
CA ILE A 256 -18.52 -5.60 5.49
C ILE A 256 -19.00 -5.36 6.93
N LEU A 257 -18.78 -4.15 7.47
CA LEU A 257 -19.25 -3.80 8.81
C LEU A 257 -20.78 -3.79 8.89
N GLY A 258 -21.46 -3.26 7.87
CA GLY A 258 -22.92 -3.25 7.80
C GLY A 258 -23.50 -4.66 7.85
N MET A 259 -23.02 -5.55 6.97
CA MET A 259 -23.43 -6.97 6.95
C MET A 259 -23.22 -7.65 8.30
N TYR A 260 -22.11 -7.36 8.99
CA TYR A 260 -21.82 -7.93 10.30
C TYR A 260 -22.81 -7.43 11.38
N ILE A 261 -23.06 -6.13 11.42
CA ILE A 261 -23.98 -5.52 12.38
C ILE A 261 -25.42 -6.00 12.14
N ASP A 262 -25.87 -6.04 10.88
CA ASP A 262 -27.22 -6.49 10.53
C ASP A 262 -27.43 -7.98 10.89
N THR A 263 -26.42 -8.81 10.67
CA THR A 263 -26.45 -10.24 11.05
C THR A 263 -26.48 -10.43 12.56
N LEU A 264 -25.79 -9.58 13.33
CA LEU A 264 -25.85 -9.61 14.80
C LEU A 264 -27.22 -9.18 15.31
N LEU A 265 -27.76 -8.07 14.79
CA LEU A 265 -29.04 -7.52 15.22
C LEU A 265 -30.21 -8.44 14.87
N SER A 266 -30.17 -9.11 13.71
CA SER A 266 -31.19 -10.11 13.32
C SER A 266 -31.17 -11.39 14.16
N ARG A 267 -30.13 -11.62 14.96
CA ARG A 267 -30.00 -12.77 15.86
C ARG A 267 -30.32 -12.45 17.32
N MET A 268 -30.55 -11.18 17.66
CA MET A 268 -30.99 -10.72 18.98
C MET A 268 -32.52 -10.64 19.03
#